data_AF-F6BEN8-F1
#
_entry.id   AF-F6BEN8-F1
#
_cell.length_a   1.000
_cell.length_b   1.000
_cell.length_c   1.000
_cell.angle_alpha   90.00
_cell.angle_beta   90.00
_cell.angle_gamma   90.00
#
_symmetry.space_group_name_H-M   'P 1'
#
loop_
_entity.id
_entity.type
_entity.pdbx_description
1 polymer ?
#
loop_
_entity_poly.entity_id
_entity_poly.type
_entity_poly.pdbx_seq_one_letter_code
_entity_poly.pdbx_strand_id
1 'polypeptide(L)' 'MDKELTEKLAKISSARKKRTLLGAILVSLSLILTQIAILILIGVIDLGIVFAVMLIIVSPLFLAIGLYLILHTPPIVLE' A
#
# COMPACT_ATOMS: atom_id res chain seq x y z
N MET A 1 -22.73 28.79 -4.16
CA MET A 1 -22.02 27.56 -3.77
C MET A 1 -20.99 27.96 -2.74
N ASP A 2 -21.21 27.59 -1.48
CA ASP A 2 -20.45 28.12 -0.35
C ASP A 2 -18.97 27.79 -0.46
N LYS A 3 -18.11 28.82 -0.48
CA LYS A 3 -16.65 28.68 -0.53
C LYS A 3 -16.15 27.73 0.55
N GLU A 4 -16.76 27.77 1.72
CA GLU A 4 -16.43 26.92 2.86
C GLU A 4 -16.67 25.42 2.58
N LEU A 5 -17.75 25.08 1.87
CA LEU A 5 -18.07 23.70 1.47
C LEU A 5 -17.04 23.17 0.46
N THR A 6 -16.64 24.00 -0.50
CA THR A 6 -15.62 23.63 -1.50
C THR A 6 -14.23 23.40 -0.88
N GLU A 7 -13.85 24.18 0.14
CA GLU A 7 -12.58 24.00 0.85
C GLU A 7 -12.56 22.73 1.70
N LYS A 8 -13.66 22.40 2.40
CA LYS A 8 -13.77 21.16 3.18
C LYS A 8 -13.67 19.92 2.27
N LEU A 9 -14.36 19.95 1.13
CA LEU A 9 -14.29 18.88 0.12
C LEU A 9 -12.87 18.71 -0.46
N ALA A 10 -12.15 19.80 -0.73
CA ALA A 10 -10.78 19.75 -1.22
C ALA A 10 -9.80 19.12 -0.18
N LYS A 11 -9.98 19.43 1.12
CA LYS A 11 -9.20 18.81 2.20
C LYS A 11 -9.46 17.31 2.31
N ILE A 12 -10.73 16.87 2.23
CA ILE A 12 -11.09 15.45 2.27
C ILE A 12 -10.53 14.71 1.05
N SER A 13 -10.65 15.31 -0.14
CA SER A 13 -10.11 14.78 -1.39
C SER A 13 -8.59 14.59 -1.34
N SER A 14 -7.86 15.60 -0.89
CA SER A 14 -6.39 15.53 -0.79
C SER A 14 -5.91 14.51 0.25
N ALA A 15 -6.57 14.42 1.41
CA ALA A 15 -6.29 13.40 2.41
C ALA A 15 -6.54 11.99 1.87
N ARG A 16 -7.64 11.79 1.14
CA ARG A 16 -7.95 10.52 0.48
C ARG A 16 -6.88 10.15 -0.54
N LYS A 17 -6.51 11.09 -1.42
CA LYS A 17 -5.47 10.90 -2.44
C LYS A 17 -4.12 10.51 -1.82
N LYS A 18 -3.71 11.19 -0.75
CA LYS A 18 -2.46 10.85 -0.03
C LYS A 18 -2.51 9.44 0.55
N ARG A 19 -3.65 9.04 1.12
CA ARG A 19 -3.81 7.70 1.71
C ARG A 19 -3.81 6.60 0.65
N THR A 20 -4.50 6.81 -0.46
CA THR A 20 -4.49 5.88 -1.61
C THR A 20 -3.09 5.75 -2.20
N LEU A 21 -2.33 6.85 -2.31
CA LEU A 21 -0.95 6.82 -2.78
C LEU A 21 -0.05 5.99 -1.85
N LEU A 22 -0.14 6.19 -0.54
CA LEU A 22 0.59 5.38 0.44
C LEU A 22 0.21 3.90 0.34
N GLY A 23 -1.08 3.61 0.22
CA GLY A 23 -1.56 2.24 0.03
C GLY A 23 -1.00 1.60 -1.24
N ALA A 24 -1.00 2.32 -2.37
CA ALA A 24 -0.46 1.83 -3.63
C ALA A 24 1.04 1.56 -3.56
N ILE A 25 1.81 2.41 -2.85
CA ILE A 25 3.24 2.19 -2.62
C ILE A 25 3.47 0.91 -1.82
N LEU A 26 2.70 0.68 -0.76
CA LEU A 26 2.83 -0.51 0.08
C LEU A 26 2.46 -1.80 -0.66
N VAL A 27 1.40 -1.76 -1.47
CA VAL A 27 1.03 -2.89 -2.36
C VAL A 27 2.15 -3.16 -3.36
N SER A 28 2.67 -2.13 -4.02
CA SER A 28 3.75 -2.28 -5.00
C SER A 28 5.01 -2.85 -4.36
N LEU A 29 5.37 -2.36 -3.17
CA LEU A 29 6.51 -2.85 -2.41
C LEU A 29 6.35 -4.32 -2.02
N SER A 30 5.15 -4.73 -1.58
CA SER A 30 4.84 -6.13 -1.30
C SER A 30 5.07 -7.04 -2.51
N LEU A 31 4.61 -6.63 -3.69
CA LEU A 31 4.80 -7.38 -4.93
C LEU A 31 6.28 -7.51 -5.29
N ILE A 32 7.05 -6.42 -5.14
CA ILE A 32 8.50 -6.43 -5.38
C ILE A 32 9.21 -7.38 -4.41
N LEU A 33 8.90 -7.34 -3.12
CA LEU A 33 9.51 -8.23 -2.11
C LEU A 33 9.20 -9.70 -2.43
N THR A 34 7.97 -9.99 -2.82
CA THR A 34 7.56 -11.34 -3.25
C THR A 34 8.35 -11.79 -4.48
N GLN A 35 8.51 -10.91 -5.47
CA GLN A 35 9.26 -11.24 -6.68
C GLN A 35 10.75 -11.50 -6.38
N ILE A 36 11.36 -10.67 -5.53
CA ILE A 36 12.75 -10.88 -5.09
C ILE A 36 12.87 -12.23 -4.37
N ALA A 37 11.93 -12.57 -3.48
CA ALA A 37 11.95 -13.85 -2.80
C ALA A 37 11.87 -15.03 -3.79
N ILE A 38 11.01 -14.94 -4.81
CA ILE A 38 10.90 -15.95 -5.86
C ILE A 38 12.23 -16.08 -6.61
N LEU A 39 12.86 -14.96 -7.00
CA LEU A 39 14.15 -14.96 -7.70
C LEU A 39 15.26 -15.65 -6.87
N ILE A 40 15.24 -15.49 -5.55
CA ILE A 40 16.15 -16.21 -4.64
C ILE A 40 15.83 -17.70 -4.64
N LEU A 41 14.55 -18.09 -4.51
CA LEU A 41 14.14 -19.51 -4.44
C LEU A 41 14.45 -20.30 -5.72
N ILE A 42 14.36 -19.67 -6.89
CA ILE A 42 14.72 -20.30 -8.17
C ILE A 42 16.22 -20.26 -8.47
N GLY A 43 17.05 -19.71 -7.57
CA GLY A 43 18.49 -19.66 -7.70
C GLY A 43 19.02 -18.61 -8.69
N VAL A 44 18.20 -17.62 -9.08
CA VAL A 44 18.67 -16.49 -9.91
C VAL A 44 19.50 -15.51 -9.09
N ILE A 45 19.15 -15.33 -7.81
CA ILE A 45 19.92 -14.51 -6.87
C ILE A 45 20.55 -15.42 -5.82
N ASP A 46 21.87 -15.36 -5.69
CA ASP A 46 22.64 -16.14 -4.72
C ASP A 46 22.55 -15.50 -3.32
N LEU A 47 21.37 -15.60 -2.72
CA LEU A 47 21.08 -15.26 -1.33
C LEU A 47 20.59 -16.51 -0.61
N GLY A 48 20.82 -16.56 0.71
CA GLY A 48 20.38 -17.70 1.51
C GLY A 48 18.85 -17.85 1.52
N ILE A 49 18.36 -19.10 1.54
CA ILE A 49 16.93 -19.44 1.60
C ILE A 49 16.22 -18.75 2.76
N VAL A 50 16.91 -18.53 3.89
CA VAL A 50 16.38 -17.81 5.06
C VAL A 50 15.92 -16.40 4.69
N PHE A 51 16.65 -15.69 3.81
CA PHE A 51 16.24 -14.36 3.34
C PHE A 51 14.97 -14.42 2.50
N ALA A 52 14.84 -15.41 1.63
CA ALA A 52 13.63 -15.58 0.82
C ALA A 52 12.39 -15.84 1.70
N VAL A 53 12.53 -16.70 2.71
CA VAL A 53 11.45 -17.00 3.65
C VAL A 53 11.05 -15.75 4.44
N MET A 54 12.02 -14.96 4.91
CA MET A 54 11.75 -13.69 5.60
C MET A 54 10.98 -12.71 4.71
N LEU A 55 11.36 -12.57 3.44
CA LEU A 55 10.67 -11.71 2.48
C LEU A 55 9.22 -12.18 2.23
N ILE A 56 8.99 -13.48 2.14
CA ILE A 56 7.64 -14.08 1.96
C ILE A 56 6.76 -13.87 3.19
N ILE A 57 7.32 -13.86 4.40
CA ILE A 57 6.55 -13.61 5.63
C ILE A 57 6.20 -12.12 5.76
N VAL A 58 7.09 -11.23 5.32
CA VAL A 58 6.95 -9.79 5.48
C VAL A 58 6.07 -9.17 4.38
N SER A 59 6.16 -9.67 3.14
CA SER A 59 5.39 -9.10 2.02
C SER A 59 3.86 -9.07 2.22
N PRO A 60 3.21 -10.09 2.82
CA PRO A 60 1.76 -10.08 3.05
C PRO A 60 1.34 -9.01 4.04
N LEU A 61 2.19 -8.64 5.00
CA LEU A 61 1.91 -7.55 5.94
C LEU A 61 1.83 -6.21 5.21
N PHE A 62 2.79 -5.95 4.31
CA PHE A 62 2.77 -4.76 3.45
C PHE A 62 1.55 -4.75 2.52
N LEU A 63 1.17 -5.91 1.98
CA LEU A 63 -0.02 -6.05 1.14
C LEU A 63 -1.30 -5.72 1.92
N ALA A 64 -1.45 -6.30 3.11
CA ALA A 64 -2.63 -6.10 3.95
C ALA A 64 -2.79 -4.64 4.38
N ILE A 65 -1.70 -4.00 4.84
CA ILE A 65 -1.71 -2.58 5.21
C ILE A 65 -2.01 -1.70 4.00
N GLY A 66 -1.38 -2.00 2.85
CA GLY A 66 -1.62 -1.28 1.61
C GLY A 66 -3.07 -1.34 1.15
N LEU A 67 -3.65 -2.54 1.14
CA LEU A 67 -5.06 -2.76 0.82
C LEU A 67 -5.99 -2.06 1.81
N TYR A 68 -5.70 -2.13 3.11
CA TYR A 68 -6.49 -1.44 4.13
C TYR A 68 -6.55 0.08 3.88
N LEU A 69 -5.41 0.69 3.55
CA LEU A 69 -5.33 2.12 3.27
C LEU A 69 -6.10 2.51 2.00
N ILE A 70 -6.18 1.63 1.01
CA ILE A 70 -6.95 1.87 -0.22
C ILE A 70 -8.45 1.66 0.02
N LEU A 71 -8.84 0.53 0.60
CA LEU A 71 -10.23 0.08 0.66
C LEU A 71 -11.05 0.78 1.76
N HIS A 72 -10.43 1.11 2.89
CA HIS A 72 -11.18 1.57 4.06
C HIS A 72 -11.31 3.10 4.14
N THR A 73 -11.62 3.76 3.02
CA THR A 73 -11.69 5.24 2.98
C THR A 73 -12.94 5.73 3.70
N PRO A 74 -12.81 6.68 4.66
CA PRO A 74 -13.97 7.20 5.37
C PRO A 74 -14.96 7.85 4.38
N PRO A 75 -16.28 7.64 4.58
CA PRO A 75 -17.31 8.23 3.72
C PRO A 75 -17.25 9.76 3.80
N ILE A 76 -17.59 10.41 2.68
CA ILE A 76 -17.74 11.87 2.64
C ILE A 76 -19.09 12.16 3.30
N VAL A 77 -19.07 12.45 4.61
CA VAL A 77 -20.26 12.90 5.31
C VAL A 77 -20.41 14.39 5.00
N LEU A 78 -21.40 14.71 4.18
CA LEU A 78 -21.86 16.06 3.92
C LEU A 78 -22.94 16.36 4.97
N GLU A 79 -22.54 16.89 6.12
CA GLU A 79 -23.45 17.64 7.01
C GLU A 79 -23.33 19.14 6.70
#